data_AF-A0A5C5ECB3-F1
#
_entry.id   AF-A0A5C5ECB3-F1
#
_cell.length_a   1.000
_cell.length_b   1.000
_cell.length_c   1.000
_cell.angle_alpha   90.00
_cell.angle_beta   90.00
_cell.angle_gamma   90.00
#
_symmetry.space_group_name_H-M   'P 1'
#
loop_
_entity.id
_entity.type
_entity.pdbx_description
1 polymer ?
#
loop_
_entity_poly.entity_id
_entity_poly.type
_entity_poly.pdbx_seq_one_letter_code
_entity_poly.pdbx_strand_id
1 'polypeptide(L)'
;MTMTKEQFERCERSYERMEAAGGPKSQAEAMLYHQYKQQKQQLDGARKVGKEHFQSEILEKLLEVQQLERSIEKLQGQLQNEKLALENMTKTLVLLED
;
A
#
# COMPACT_ATOMS: atom_id res chain seq x y z
N MET A 1 9.59 -20.31 -47.22
CA MET A 1 8.26 -20.97 -47.30
C MET A 1 7.27 -19.96 -47.82
N THR A 2 6.59 -20.25 -48.93
CA THR A 2 5.53 -19.41 -49.49
C THR A 2 4.18 -20.08 -49.21
N MET A 3 3.26 -19.34 -48.58
CA MET A 3 1.90 -19.80 -48.30
C MET A 3 1.16 -20.10 -49.60
N THR A 4 0.31 -21.14 -49.60
CA THR A 4 -0.56 -21.41 -50.75
C THR A 4 -1.72 -20.41 -50.80
N LYS A 5 -2.29 -20.21 -51.99
CA LYS A 5 -3.40 -19.25 -52.20
C LYS A 5 -4.59 -19.51 -51.27
N GLU A 6 -4.92 -20.78 -51.05
CA GLU A 6 -6.00 -21.21 -50.15
C GLU A 6 -5.70 -20.88 -48.68
N GLN A 7 -4.43 -20.96 -48.27
CA GLN A 7 -4.01 -20.60 -46.91
C GLN A 7 -4.09 -19.09 -46.71
N PHE A 8 -3.73 -18.29 -47.72
CA PHE A 8 -3.86 -16.83 -47.68
C PHE A 8 -5.33 -16.40 -47.58
N GLU A 9 -6.22 -16.94 -48.42
CA GLU A 9 -7.66 -16.65 -48.40
C GLU A 9 -8.35 -17.10 -47.10
N ARG A 10 -7.82 -18.12 -46.41
CA ARG A 10 -8.29 -18.53 -45.08
C ARG A 10 -7.88 -17.54 -44.01
N CYS A 11 -6.66 -17.00 -44.08
CA CYS A 11 -6.18 -15.99 -43.15
C CYS A 11 -6.96 -14.67 -43.29
N GLU A 12 -7.19 -14.19 -44.51
CA GLU A 12 -7.96 -12.95 -44.72
C GLU A 12 -9.38 -13.04 -44.19
N ARG A 13 -10.10 -14.12 -44.50
CA ARG A 13 -11.46 -14.36 -43.98
C ARG A 13 -11.51 -14.49 -42.45
N SER A 14 -10.41 -14.91 -41.81
CA SER A 14 -10.31 -14.94 -40.36
C SER A 14 -10.06 -13.55 -39.79
N TYR A 15 -9.28 -12.71 -40.47
CA TYR A 15 -9.04 -11.32 -40.09
C TYR A 15 -10.31 -10.47 -40.20
N GLU A 16 -11.04 -10.57 -41.31
CA GLU A 16 -12.28 -9.82 -41.53
C GLU A 16 -13.33 -10.09 -40.43
N ARG A 17 -13.45 -11.34 -39.96
CA ARG A 17 -14.38 -11.69 -38.86
C ARG A 17 -13.92 -11.14 -37.51
N MET A 18 -12.62 -11.10 -37.28
CA MET A 18 -12.05 -10.54 -36.05
C MET A 18 -12.25 -9.03 -35.99
N GLU A 19 -12.07 -8.33 -37.11
CA GLU A 19 -12.34 -6.89 -37.22
C GLU A 19 -13.82 -6.56 -37.01
N ALA A 20 -14.72 -7.34 -37.62
CA ALA A 20 -16.16 -7.16 -37.49
C ALA A 20 -16.66 -7.34 -36.04
N ALA A 21 -15.93 -8.12 -35.21
CA ALA A 21 -16.22 -8.33 -33.79
C ALA A 21 -15.60 -7.25 -32.87
N GLY A 22 -15.03 -6.18 -33.43
CA GLY A 22 -14.33 -5.13 -32.66
C GLY A 22 -12.95 -5.54 -32.18
N GLY A 23 -12.38 -6.61 -32.75
CA GLY A 23 -11.00 -7.01 -32.55
C GLY A 23 -10.00 -6.11 -33.27
N PRO A 24 -8.70 -6.27 -32.99
CA PRO A 24 -7.64 -5.46 -33.58
C PRO A 24 -7.63 -5.60 -35.12
N LYS A 25 -7.56 -4.46 -35.82
CA LYS A 25 -7.63 -4.34 -37.30
C LYS A 25 -6.32 -4.63 -38.02
N SER A 26 -5.32 -5.07 -37.27
CA SER A 26 -4.06 -5.51 -37.82
C SER A 26 -3.33 -6.37 -36.80
N GLN A 27 -2.41 -7.19 -37.29
CA GLN A 27 -1.47 -7.91 -36.43
C GLN A 27 -0.68 -6.96 -35.53
N ALA A 28 -0.31 -5.79 -36.04
CA ALA A 28 0.39 -4.76 -35.29
C ALA A 28 -0.47 -4.23 -34.12
N GLU A 29 -1.74 -3.94 -34.38
CA GLU A 29 -2.68 -3.49 -33.34
C GLU A 29 -2.94 -4.57 -32.29
N ALA A 30 -3.01 -5.84 -32.69
CA ALA A 30 -3.15 -6.97 -31.77
C ALA A 30 -1.93 -7.09 -30.83
N MET A 31 -0.73 -6.93 -31.37
CA MET A 31 0.51 -6.94 -30.58
C MET A 31 0.59 -5.76 -29.62
N LEU A 32 0.24 -4.55 -30.07
CA LEU A 32 0.20 -3.35 -29.23
C LEU A 32 -0.82 -3.48 -28.09
N TYR A 33 -2.01 -4.00 -28.39
CA TYR A 33 -3.05 -4.25 -27.39
C TYR A 33 -2.60 -5.28 -26.34
N HIS A 34 -1.93 -6.35 -26.78
CA HIS A 34 -1.38 -7.36 -25.87
C HIS A 34 -0.30 -6.76 -24.96
N GLN A 35 0.63 -5.98 -25.50
CA GLN A 35 1.66 -5.30 -24.72
C GLN A 35 1.05 -4.34 -23.70
N TYR A 36 0.06 -3.54 -24.11
CA TYR A 36 -0.68 -2.67 -23.21
C TYR A 36 -1.34 -3.45 -22.06
N LYS A 37 -2.00 -4.58 -22.36
CA LYS A 37 -2.65 -5.42 -21.34
C LYS A 37 -1.65 -5.95 -20.32
N GLN A 38 -0.47 -6.40 -20.77
CA GLN A 38 0.60 -6.87 -19.88
C GLN A 38 1.13 -5.74 -18.99
N GLN A 39 1.41 -4.57 -19.57
CA GLN A 39 1.86 -3.40 -18.82
C GLN A 39 0.82 -2.95 -17.79
N LYS A 40 -0.46 -2.92 -18.16
CA LYS A 40 -1.55 -2.57 -17.25
C LYS A 40 -1.64 -3.54 -16.07
N GLN A 41 -1.53 -4.85 -16.32
CA GLN A 41 -1.53 -5.86 -15.25
C GLN A 41 -0.34 -5.72 -14.30
N GLN A 42 0.85 -5.40 -14.81
CA GLN A 42 2.03 -5.15 -14.00
C GLN A 42 1.86 -3.91 -13.10
N LEU A 43 1.32 -2.82 -13.66
CA LEU A 43 1.05 -1.60 -12.91
C LEU A 43 -0.03 -1.80 -11.85
N ASP A 44 -1.11 -2.53 -12.17
CA ASP A 44 -2.15 -2.85 -11.21
C ASP A 44 -1.63 -3.74 -10.06
N GLY A 45 -0.73 -4.68 -10.38
CA GLY A 45 -0.04 -5.50 -9.37
C GLY A 45 0.85 -4.66 -8.45
N ALA A 46 1.71 -3.81 -9.02
CA ALA A 46 2.57 -2.90 -8.26
C ALA A 46 1.78 -1.94 -7.38
N ARG A 47 0.65 -1.42 -7.88
CA ARG A 47 -0.24 -0.52 -7.13
C ARG A 47 -0.89 -1.21 -5.93
N LYS A 48 -1.29 -2.48 -6.06
CA LYS A 48 -1.85 -3.26 -4.95
C LYS A 48 -0.81 -3.55 -3.87
N VAL A 49 0.36 -4.04 -4.27
CA VAL A 49 1.46 -4.33 -3.34
C VAL A 49 1.90 -3.07 -2.61
N GLY A 50 2.05 -1.95 -3.33
CA GLY A 50 2.36 -0.66 -2.70
C GLY A 50 1.30 -0.24 -1.68
N LYS A 51 0.01 -0.37 -2.02
CA LYS A 51 -1.09 -0.05 -1.10
C LYS A 51 -1.08 -0.91 0.15
N GLU A 52 -0.90 -2.22 0.02
CA GLU A 52 -0.84 -3.16 1.14
C GLU A 52 0.36 -2.87 2.04
N HIS A 53 1.52 -2.59 1.46
CA HIS A 53 2.73 -2.24 2.20
C HIS A 53 2.56 -0.95 3.01
N PHE A 54 2.09 0.14 2.39
CA PHE A 54 1.84 1.39 3.10
C PHE A 54 0.76 1.26 4.17
N GLN A 55 -0.27 0.45 3.95
CA GLN A 55 -1.29 0.18 4.98
C GLN A 55 -0.68 -0.53 6.20
N SER A 56 0.22 -1.49 5.99
CA SER A 56 0.92 -2.18 7.07
C SER A 56 1.80 -1.22 7.86
N GLU A 57 2.60 -0.38 7.19
CA GLU A 57 3.47 0.59 7.86
C GLU A 57 2.68 1.61 8.69
N ILE A 58 1.55 2.09 8.18
CA ILE A 58 0.68 3.02 8.91
C ILE A 58 0.12 2.37 10.17
N LEU A 59 -0.32 1.10 10.10
CA LEU A 59 -0.83 0.38 11.27
C LEU A 59 0.26 0.15 12.32
N GLU A 60 1.48 -0.19 11.89
CA GLU A 60 2.62 -0.35 12.80
C GLU A 60 2.96 0.97 13.50
N LYS A 61 2.99 2.09 12.76
CA LYS A 61 3.22 3.41 13.34
C LYS A 61 2.11 3.87 14.27
N LEU A 62 0.85 3.53 13.99
CA LEU A 62 -0.26 3.81 14.90
C LEU A 62 -0.10 3.04 16.22
N LEU A 63 0.32 1.77 16.17
CA LEU A 63 0.58 0.99 17.38
C LEU A 63 1.74 1.56 18.19
N GLU A 64 2.81 1.98 17.52
CA GLU A 64 3.97 2.64 18.17
C GLU A 64 3.53 3.91 18.90
N VAL A 65 2.74 4.78 18.25
CA VAL A 65 2.21 6.00 18.88
C VAL A 65 1.35 5.67 20.09
N GLN A 66 0.43 4.70 19.99
CA GLN A 66 -0.41 4.30 21.12
C GLN A 66 0.40 3.76 22.32
N GLN A 67 1.49 3.02 22.05
CA GLN A 67 2.38 2.54 23.10
C GLN A 67 3.14 3.68 23.77
N LEU A 68 3.58 4.67 23.00
CA LEU A 68 4.25 5.86 23.50
C LEU A 68 3.29 6.71 24.36
N GLU A 69 2.05 6.91 23.92
CA GLU A 69 1.03 7.64 24.69
C GLU A 69 0.80 7.00 26.07
N ARG A 70 0.62 5.68 26.13
CA ARG A 70 0.48 4.96 27.41
C ARG A 70 1.72 5.08 28.30
N SER A 71 2.90 5.08 27.69
CA SER A 71 4.16 5.25 28.41
C SER A 71 4.27 6.65 29.01
N ILE A 72 3.86 7.68 28.26
CA ILE A 72 3.82 9.06 28.72
C ILE A 72 2.84 9.20 29.88
N GLU A 73 1.61 8.68 29.77
CA GLU A 73 0.62 8.73 30.85
C GLU A 73 1.13 8.08 32.14
N LYS A 74 1.79 6.92 32.01
CA LYS A 74 2.39 6.23 33.15
C LYS A 74 3.49 7.07 33.81
N LEU A 75 4.39 7.64 33.02
CA LEU A 75 5.49 8.48 33.52
C LEU A 75 4.96 9.76 34.17
N GLN A 76 3.92 10.38 33.61
CA GLN A 76 3.26 11.53 34.21
C GLN A 76 2.64 11.19 35.57
N GLY A 77 1.98 10.04 35.70
CA GLY A 77 1.47 9.57 36.98
C GLY A 77 2.57 9.32 38.02
N GLN A 78 3.69 8.73 37.60
CA GLN A 78 4.86 8.52 38.47
C GLN A 78 5.44 9.86 38.94
N LEU A 79 5.65 10.81 38.04
CA LEU A 79 6.16 12.14 38.34
C LEU A 79 5.25 12.89 39.33
N GLN A 80 3.93 12.79 39.16
CA GLN A 80 2.97 13.42 40.08
C GLN A 80 3.05 12.83 41.49
N ASN A 81 3.22 11.51 41.61
CA ASN A 81 3.39 10.85 42.90
C ASN A 81 4.70 11.27 43.58
N GLU A 82 5.80 11.33 42.84
CA GLU A 82 7.09 11.80 43.36
C GLU A 82 7.02 13.25 43.83
N LYS A 83 6.33 14.12 43.06
CA LYS A 83 6.11 15.51 43.46
C LYS A 83 5.35 15.61 44.78
N LEU A 84 4.28 14.83 44.95
CA LEU A 84 3.52 14.80 46.21
C LEU A 84 4.35 14.28 47.38
N ALA A 85 5.16 13.24 47.16
CA ALA A 85 6.07 12.71 48.17
C ALA A 85 7.08 13.77 48.62
N LEU A 86 7.68 14.50 47.67
CA LEU A 86 8.62 15.58 47.95
C LEU A 86 7.95 16.71 48.73
N GLU A 87 6.77 17.18 48.31
CA GLU A 87 6.02 18.22 49.02
C GLU A 87 5.69 17.81 50.46
N ASN A 88 5.32 16.56 50.69
CA ASN A 88 5.06 16.04 52.03
C ASN A 88 6.33 16.01 52.88
N MET A 89 7.45 15.52 52.33
CA MET A 89 8.74 15.51 53.03
C MET A 89 9.18 16.93 53.40
N THR A 90 9.04 17.90 52.49
CA THR A 90 9.37 19.30 52.76
C THR A 90 8.50 19.87 53.88
N LYS A 91 7.18 19.61 53.88
CA LYS A 91 6.29 20.04 54.97
C LYS A 91 6.67 19.42 56.30
N THR A 92 7.00 18.13 56.32
CA THR A 92 7.44 17.44 57.55
C THR A 92 8.74 18.02 58.08
N LEU A 93 9.70 18.35 57.21
CA LEU A 93 10.96 18.99 57.63
C LEU A 93 10.70 20.36 58.27
N VAL A 94 9.86 21.20 57.65
CA VAL A 94 9.48 22.50 58.22
C VAL A 94 8.85 22.34 59.61
N LEU A 95 7.94 21.37 59.79
CA LEU A 95 7.30 21.10 61.08
C LEU A 95 8.25 20.54 62.16
N LEU A 96 9.40 19.99 61.77
CA LEU A 96 10.42 19.48 62.70
C LEU A 96 11.47 20.54 63.06
N GLU A 97 11.55 21.64 62.30
CA GLU A 97 12.44 22.77 62.54
C GLU A 97 11.83 23.85 63.46
N ASP A 98 10.49 23.85 63.64
CA ASP A 98 9.72 24.66 64.61
C ASP A 98 9.60 23.97 65.99
#